data_AF-A0AAN1XAE3-F1
#
_entry.id   AF-A0AAN1XAE3-F1
#
_cell.length_a   1.000
_cell.length_b   1.000
_cell.length_c   1.000
_cell.angle_alpha   90.00
_cell.angle_beta   90.00
_cell.angle_gamma   90.00
#
_symmetry.space_group_name_H-M   'P 1'
#
loop_
_entity.id
_entity.type
_entity.pdbx_description
1 polymer ?
#
loop_
_entity_poly.entity_id
_entity_poly.type
_entity_poly.pdbx_seq_one_letter_code
_entity_poly.pdbx_strand_id
1 'polypeptide(L)'
;MKPFGTLMILAGTLLVATAASATPATDELFARYKSEGASGFDAERGKKDWLKEGKEEDGKKMSCTTCHGDDLSKPGKHHKTGKVIEAMAPSANPERFTDAKKIEKWFKRNCNDAWGRECTAQEKGDVLKFLLSK
;
A
#
# COMPACT_ATOMS: atom_id res chain seq x y z
N MET A 1 56.72 30.28 7.72
CA MET A 1 55.45 30.10 8.46
C MET A 1 54.31 30.24 7.45
N LYS A 2 53.59 29.17 7.13
CA LYS A 2 52.37 29.21 6.30
C LYS A 2 51.29 28.44 7.07
N PRO A 3 50.13 29.04 7.39
CA PRO A 3 49.14 28.38 8.22
C PRO A 3 48.37 27.32 7.42
N PHE A 4 48.12 26.20 8.11
CA PHE A 4 47.28 25.10 7.69
C PHE A 4 45.82 25.56 7.56
N GLY A 5 45.21 25.32 6.41
CA GLY A 5 43.76 25.37 6.24
C GLY A 5 43.21 23.94 6.16
N THR A 6 42.75 23.40 7.29
CA THR A 6 42.02 22.14 7.32
C THR A 6 40.64 22.36 6.70
N LEU A 7 40.46 21.87 5.48
CA LEU A 7 39.16 21.83 4.81
C LEU A 7 38.32 20.70 5.44
N MET A 8 37.43 21.04 6.38
CA MET A 8 36.38 20.12 6.83
C MET A 8 35.36 19.94 5.70
N ILE A 9 35.38 18.77 5.06
CA ILE A 9 34.33 18.36 4.12
C ILE A 9 33.17 17.80 4.94
N LEU A 10 32.08 18.56 5.04
CA LEU A 10 30.80 18.09 5.57
C LEU A 10 30.22 17.04 4.60
N ALA A 11 30.29 15.76 4.96
CA ALA A 11 29.60 14.69 4.24
C ALA A 11 28.10 14.76 4.58
N GLY A 12 27.31 15.41 3.73
CA GLY A 12 25.86 15.38 3.82
C GLY A 12 25.33 14.02 3.36
N THR A 13 24.77 13.24 4.28
CA THR A 13 24.01 12.02 3.96
C THR A 13 22.73 12.38 3.23
N LEU A 14 22.70 12.10 1.93
CA LEU A 14 21.50 12.23 1.10
C LEU A 14 20.54 11.09 1.48
N LEU A 15 19.50 11.39 2.27
CA LEU A 15 18.36 10.47 2.42
C LEU A 15 17.67 10.36 1.05
N VAL A 16 17.88 9.23 0.37
CA VAL A 16 17.10 8.89 -0.83
C VAL A 16 15.69 8.59 -0.36
N ALA A 17 14.82 9.60 -0.39
CA ALA A 17 13.39 9.38 -0.24
C ALA A 17 12.93 8.56 -1.46
N THR A 18 12.55 7.31 -1.23
CA THR A 18 11.86 6.51 -2.25
C THR A 18 10.60 7.26 -2.65
N ALA A 19 10.57 7.80 -3.87
CA ALA A 19 9.40 8.48 -4.39
C ALA A 19 8.23 7.48 -4.39
N ALA A 20 7.16 7.78 -3.66
CA ALA A 20 5.94 6.99 -3.71
C ALA A 20 5.37 7.04 -5.13
N SER A 21 4.85 5.91 -5.63
CA SER A 21 4.34 5.78 -7.00
C SER A 21 2.96 6.44 -7.19
N ALA A 22 2.80 7.68 -6.72
CA ALA A 22 1.54 8.41 -6.78
C ALA A 22 1.07 8.61 -8.22
N THR A 23 -0.23 8.49 -8.44
CA THR A 23 -0.93 8.73 -9.71
C THR A 23 -2.06 9.74 -9.49
N PRO A 24 -2.60 10.36 -10.56
CA PRO A 24 -3.81 11.20 -10.43
C PRO A 24 -4.98 10.46 -9.76
N ALA A 25 -5.10 9.14 -10.00
CA ALA A 25 -6.14 8.32 -9.37
C ALA A 25 -5.91 8.16 -7.87
N THR A 26 -4.66 7.98 -7.40
CA THR A 26 -4.38 7.88 -5.97
C THR A 26 -4.57 9.22 -5.27
N ASP A 27 -4.20 10.32 -5.93
CA ASP A 27 -4.39 11.67 -5.39
C ASP A 27 -5.89 12.01 -5.25
N GLU A 28 -6.71 11.66 -6.24
CA GLU A 28 -8.17 11.78 -6.17
C GLU A 28 -8.73 11.02 -4.97
N LEU A 29 -8.30 9.76 -4.77
CA LEU A 29 -8.78 8.93 -3.67
C LEU A 29 -8.31 9.44 -2.31
N PHE A 30 -7.05 9.87 -2.18
CA PHE A 30 -6.56 10.47 -0.95
C PHE A 30 -7.33 11.75 -0.60
N ALA A 31 -7.67 12.59 -1.58
CA ALA A 31 -8.51 13.76 -1.37
C ALA A 31 -9.93 13.37 -0.91
N ARG A 32 -10.53 12.38 -1.58
CA ARG A 32 -11.86 11.86 -1.21
C ARG A 32 -11.89 11.31 0.21
N TYR A 33 -10.97 10.41 0.57
CA TYR A 33 -10.92 9.83 1.92
C TYR A 33 -10.71 10.90 2.99
N LYS A 34 -9.92 11.95 2.70
CA LYS A 34 -9.80 13.11 3.61
C LYS A 34 -11.13 13.84 3.79
N SER A 35 -11.89 14.04 2.72
CA SER A 35 -13.23 14.64 2.81
C SER A 35 -14.23 13.78 3.59
N GLU A 36 -14.00 12.46 3.66
CA GLU A 36 -14.77 11.51 4.46
C GLU A 36 -14.29 11.43 5.93
N GLY A 37 -13.36 12.29 6.34
CA GLY A 37 -12.88 12.41 7.72
C GLY A 37 -11.57 11.67 8.01
N ALA A 38 -10.94 11.03 7.03
CA ALA A 38 -9.63 10.43 7.21
C ALA A 38 -8.52 11.49 7.29
N SER A 39 -7.42 11.19 7.97
CA SER A 39 -6.28 12.10 8.07
C SER A 39 -4.98 11.34 8.32
N GLY A 40 -3.84 12.00 8.07
CA GLY A 40 -2.52 11.48 8.46
C GLY A 40 -2.24 10.05 7.97
N PHE A 41 -2.48 9.76 6.68
CA PHE A 41 -2.28 8.41 6.13
C PHE A 41 -0.87 7.87 6.44
N ASP A 42 -0.77 6.61 6.85
CA ASP A 42 0.45 6.01 7.38
C ASP A 42 0.69 4.61 6.79
N ALA A 43 1.89 4.41 6.22
CA ALA A 43 2.24 3.16 5.56
C ALA A 43 2.46 2.00 6.54
N GLU A 44 2.87 2.27 7.78
CA GLU A 44 3.04 1.23 8.79
C GLU A 44 1.69 0.76 9.35
N ARG A 45 0.72 1.66 9.51
CA ARG A 45 -0.68 1.25 9.77
C ARG A 45 -1.23 0.44 8.60
N GLY A 46 -1.01 0.89 7.36
CA GLY A 46 -1.42 0.15 6.17
C GLY A 46 -0.80 -1.24 6.08
N LYS A 47 0.47 -1.40 6.47
CA LYS A 47 1.14 -2.70 6.56
C LYS A 47 0.51 -3.60 7.64
N LYS A 48 0.20 -3.04 8.81
CA LYS A 48 -0.46 -3.78 9.89
C LYS A 48 -1.85 -4.26 9.46
N ASP A 49 -2.59 -3.39 8.80
CA ASP A 49 -3.88 -3.74 8.20
C ASP A 49 -3.73 -4.84 7.14
N TRP A 50 -2.75 -4.73 6.25
CA TRP A 50 -2.48 -5.78 5.25
C TRP A 50 -2.31 -7.19 5.85
N LEU A 51 -1.67 -7.28 7.02
CA LEU A 51 -1.42 -8.52 7.76
C LEU A 51 -2.56 -8.92 8.70
N LYS A 52 -3.54 -8.03 8.91
CA LYS A 52 -4.60 -8.22 9.89
C LYS A 52 -5.54 -9.35 9.46
N GLU A 53 -5.65 -10.34 10.32
CA GLU A 53 -6.66 -11.37 10.23
C GLU A 53 -8.06 -10.80 10.50
N GLY A 54 -9.04 -11.23 9.71
CA GLY A 54 -10.43 -10.83 9.83
C GLY A 54 -11.38 -12.00 9.87
N LYS A 55 -12.25 -12.10 8.86
CA LYS A 55 -13.31 -13.10 8.82
C LYS A 55 -12.72 -14.51 8.70
N GLU A 56 -13.45 -15.50 9.18
CA GLU A 56 -13.12 -16.91 8.94
C GLU A 56 -13.82 -17.39 7.66
N GLU A 57 -13.08 -18.08 6.80
CA GLU A 57 -13.60 -18.71 5.59
C GLU A 57 -12.86 -20.03 5.35
N ASP A 58 -13.60 -21.10 5.07
CA ASP A 58 -13.07 -22.46 4.89
C ASP A 58 -12.15 -22.93 6.04
N GLY A 59 -12.51 -22.57 7.28
CA GLY A 59 -11.77 -22.93 8.50
C GLY A 59 -10.45 -22.19 8.69
N LYS A 60 -10.22 -21.09 7.96
CA LYS A 60 -9.04 -20.25 8.06
C LYS A 60 -9.42 -18.79 8.24
N LYS A 61 -8.64 -18.06 9.02
CA LYS A 61 -8.76 -16.61 9.08
C LYS A 61 -8.20 -15.98 7.81
N MET A 62 -8.97 -15.06 7.24
CA MET A 62 -8.63 -14.35 6.02
C MET A 62 -7.86 -13.07 6.34
N SER A 63 -6.93 -12.72 5.45
CA SER A 63 -6.19 -11.46 5.45
C SER A 63 -5.95 -11.03 3.99
N CYS A 64 -5.36 -9.86 3.77
CA CYS A 64 -4.96 -9.47 2.42
C CYS A 64 -3.90 -10.44 1.85
N THR A 65 -3.02 -10.97 2.70
CA THR A 65 -1.96 -11.90 2.30
C THR A 65 -2.49 -13.26 1.84
N THR A 66 -3.69 -13.67 2.24
CA THR A 66 -4.28 -14.94 1.79
C THR A 66 -4.39 -15.05 0.27
N CYS A 67 -4.63 -13.93 -0.42
CA CYS A 67 -4.71 -13.88 -1.89
C CYS A 67 -3.49 -13.23 -2.54
N HIS A 68 -2.88 -12.26 -1.87
CA HIS A 68 -1.84 -11.41 -2.47
C HIS A 68 -0.41 -11.76 -2.04
N GLY A 69 -0.25 -12.61 -1.02
CA GLY A 69 1.05 -12.96 -0.43
C GLY A 69 1.71 -11.82 0.34
N ASP A 70 2.91 -12.11 0.83
CA ASP A 70 3.72 -11.17 1.62
C ASP A 70 4.70 -10.36 0.74
N ASP A 71 5.13 -10.94 -0.38
CA ASP A 71 5.99 -10.29 -1.37
C ASP A 71 5.15 -9.70 -2.50
N LEU A 72 4.87 -8.40 -2.38
CA LEU A 72 3.97 -7.67 -3.28
C LEU A 72 4.56 -7.44 -4.68
N SER A 73 5.86 -7.71 -4.88
CA SER A 73 6.50 -7.70 -6.19
C SER A 73 6.17 -8.94 -7.02
N LYS A 74 5.62 -9.99 -6.40
CA LYS A 74 5.24 -11.24 -7.04
C LYS A 74 3.73 -11.35 -7.26
N PRO A 75 3.29 -12.12 -8.27
CA PRO A 75 1.88 -12.46 -8.41
C PRO A 75 1.36 -13.26 -7.21
N GLY A 76 0.15 -12.93 -6.78
CA GLY A 76 -0.65 -13.73 -5.86
C GLY A 76 -1.59 -14.68 -6.59
N LYS A 77 -2.49 -15.31 -5.83
CA LYS A 77 -3.48 -16.27 -6.35
C LYS A 77 -4.74 -16.23 -5.49
N HIS A 78 -5.90 -16.13 -6.13
CA HIS A 78 -7.18 -16.13 -5.42
C HIS A 78 -7.37 -17.45 -4.67
N HIS A 79 -7.67 -17.39 -3.36
CA HIS A 79 -7.64 -18.57 -2.49
C HIS A 79 -8.62 -19.69 -2.93
N LYS A 80 -9.84 -19.35 -3.38
CA LYS A 80 -10.81 -20.34 -3.90
C LYS A 80 -10.57 -20.78 -5.34
N THR A 81 -10.56 -19.83 -6.27
CA THR A 81 -10.58 -20.13 -7.71
C THR A 81 -9.21 -20.48 -8.27
N GLY A 82 -8.14 -20.15 -7.55
CA GLY A 82 -6.79 -20.31 -8.04
C GLY A 82 -6.41 -19.36 -9.18
N LYS A 83 -7.22 -18.35 -9.48
CA LYS A 83 -6.88 -17.36 -10.51
C LYS A 83 -5.66 -16.54 -10.10
N VAL A 84 -4.70 -16.38 -11.00
CA VAL A 84 -3.53 -15.52 -10.79
C VAL A 84 -3.97 -14.07 -10.59
N ILE A 85 -3.32 -13.40 -9.64
CA ILE A 85 -3.48 -11.99 -9.36
C ILE A 85 -2.11 -11.35 -9.58
N GLU A 86 -1.96 -10.52 -10.60
CA GLU A 86 -0.69 -9.82 -10.87
C GLU A 86 -0.17 -9.05 -9.66
N ALA A 87 1.15 -8.80 -9.62
CA ALA A 87 1.83 -8.11 -8.52
C ALA A 87 1.11 -6.82 -8.09
N MET A 88 1.07 -6.56 -6.78
CA MET A 88 0.45 -5.36 -6.20
C MET A 88 1.41 -4.17 -6.18
N ALA A 89 2.71 -4.43 -6.05
CA ALA A 89 3.73 -3.40 -5.99
C ALA A 89 3.84 -2.65 -7.33
N PRO A 90 3.70 -1.31 -7.35
CA PRO A 90 3.90 -0.53 -8.57
C PRO A 90 5.30 -0.68 -9.15
N SER A 91 6.31 -0.95 -8.32
CA SER A 91 7.68 -1.26 -8.77
C SER A 91 7.77 -2.47 -9.71
N ALA A 92 6.86 -3.43 -9.57
CA ALA A 92 6.77 -4.63 -10.40
C ALA A 92 5.62 -4.57 -11.43
N ASN A 93 4.59 -3.78 -11.18
CA ASN A 93 3.45 -3.58 -12.08
C ASN A 93 3.00 -2.11 -12.11
N PRO A 94 3.55 -1.29 -13.02
CA PRO A 94 3.24 0.14 -13.12
C PRO A 94 1.79 0.47 -13.48
N GLU A 95 1.01 -0.50 -13.98
CA GLU A 95 -0.43 -0.29 -14.26
C GLU A 95 -1.27 -0.27 -12.98
N ARG A 96 -0.70 -0.65 -11.83
CA ARG A 96 -1.39 -0.62 -10.54
C ARG A 96 -1.73 0.80 -10.11
N PHE A 97 -2.90 0.93 -9.48
CA PHE A 97 -3.42 2.17 -8.90
C PHE A 97 -3.54 3.36 -9.88
N THR A 98 -3.77 3.10 -11.17
CA THR A 98 -3.97 4.13 -12.21
C THR A 98 -5.43 4.48 -12.49
N ASP A 99 -6.39 3.72 -11.93
CA ASP A 99 -7.84 3.89 -12.11
C ASP A 99 -8.55 3.90 -10.74
N ALA A 100 -9.07 5.06 -10.36
CA ALA A 100 -9.72 5.27 -9.06
C ALA A 100 -10.96 4.38 -8.87
N LYS A 101 -11.75 4.14 -9.93
CA LYS A 101 -12.93 3.28 -9.87
C LYS A 101 -12.54 1.82 -9.68
N LYS A 102 -11.45 1.38 -10.33
CA LYS A 102 -10.91 0.03 -10.16
C LYS A 102 -10.39 -0.17 -8.74
N ILE A 103 -9.68 0.80 -8.17
CA ILE A 103 -9.20 0.75 -6.79
C ILE A 103 -10.38 0.61 -5.82
N GLU A 104 -11.37 1.51 -5.90
CA GLU A 104 -12.55 1.48 -5.01
C GLU A 104 -13.33 0.18 -5.11
N LYS A 105 -13.55 -0.31 -6.34
CA LYS A 105 -14.21 -1.60 -6.57
C LYS A 105 -13.51 -2.73 -5.83
N TRP A 106 -12.18 -2.80 -5.92
CA TRP A 106 -11.42 -3.88 -5.30
C TRP A 106 -11.25 -3.69 -3.80
N PHE A 107 -11.12 -2.46 -3.29
CA PHE A 107 -11.19 -2.25 -1.83
C PHE A 107 -12.52 -2.70 -1.27
N LYS A 108 -13.65 -2.34 -1.89
CA LYS A 108 -14.96 -2.80 -1.42
C LYS A 108 -15.02 -4.34 -1.35
N ARG A 109 -14.62 -5.04 -2.41
CA ARG A 109 -14.66 -6.52 -2.44
C ARG A 109 -13.66 -7.13 -1.46
N ASN A 110 -12.40 -6.74 -1.54
CA ASN A 110 -11.33 -7.35 -0.77
C ASN A 110 -11.45 -7.08 0.73
N CYS A 111 -11.96 -5.92 1.15
CA CYS A 111 -12.23 -5.66 2.57
C CYS A 111 -13.36 -6.56 3.10
N ASN A 112 -14.44 -6.74 2.33
CA ASN A 112 -15.48 -7.69 2.69
C ASN A 112 -14.95 -9.14 2.68
N ASP A 113 -14.05 -9.46 1.75
CA ASP A 113 -13.46 -10.80 1.65
C ASP A 113 -12.47 -11.10 2.78
N ALA A 114 -11.65 -10.13 3.19
CA ALA A 114 -10.68 -10.33 4.26
C ALA A 114 -11.30 -10.15 5.65
N TRP A 115 -12.13 -9.13 5.83
CA TRP A 115 -12.57 -8.66 7.16
C TRP A 115 -14.07 -8.72 7.39
N GLY A 116 -14.87 -9.13 6.40
CA GLY A 116 -16.33 -9.24 6.55
C GLY A 116 -17.07 -7.91 6.65
N ARG A 117 -16.40 -6.80 6.32
CA ARG A 117 -16.98 -5.45 6.26
C ARG A 117 -16.24 -4.57 5.27
N GLU A 118 -16.84 -3.45 4.89
CA GLU A 118 -16.10 -2.41 4.17
C GLU A 118 -14.99 -1.81 5.05
N CYS A 119 -13.87 -1.47 4.41
CA CYS A 119 -12.83 -0.67 5.05
C CYS A 119 -13.30 0.77 5.20
N THR A 120 -12.92 1.39 6.31
CA THR A 120 -13.06 2.84 6.53
C THR A 120 -12.19 3.63 5.55
N ALA A 121 -12.50 4.92 5.36
CA ALA A 121 -11.68 5.84 4.58
C ALA A 121 -10.22 5.89 5.08
N GLN A 122 -10.02 5.79 6.41
CA GLN A 122 -8.70 5.74 7.03
C GLN A 122 -7.93 4.47 6.65
N GLU A 123 -8.55 3.30 6.81
CA GLU A 123 -7.96 2.00 6.45
C GLU A 123 -7.60 1.96 4.96
N LYS A 124 -8.49 2.43 4.08
CA LYS A 124 -8.22 2.50 2.62
C LYS A 124 -7.02 3.39 2.31
N GLY A 125 -6.94 4.57 2.92
CA GLY A 125 -5.83 5.50 2.69
C GLY A 125 -4.49 4.98 3.25
N ASP A 126 -4.51 4.36 4.43
CA ASP A 126 -3.31 3.77 5.03
C ASP A 126 -2.80 2.59 4.18
N VAL A 127 -3.68 1.66 3.79
CA VAL A 127 -3.33 0.52 2.92
C VAL A 127 -2.86 1.00 1.55
N LEU A 128 -3.52 1.98 0.93
CA LEU A 128 -3.09 2.51 -0.37
C LEU A 128 -1.69 3.14 -0.26
N LYS A 129 -1.43 3.93 0.80
CA LYS A 129 -0.10 4.52 1.03
C LYS A 129 0.97 3.44 1.23
N PHE A 130 0.66 2.38 1.95
CA PHE A 130 1.55 1.23 2.09
C PHE A 130 1.87 0.59 0.73
N LEU A 131 0.87 0.30 -0.10
CA LEU A 131 1.05 -0.33 -1.41
C LEU A 131 1.85 0.53 -2.38
N LEU A 132 1.68 1.86 -2.35
CA LEU A 132 2.46 2.80 -3.19
C LEU A 132 3.93 2.92 -2.80
N SER A 133 4.30 2.42 -1.61
CA SER A 133 5.68 2.35 -1.11
C SER A 133 6.42 1.07 -1.52
N LYS A 134 5.82 0.23 -2.37
CA LYS A 134 6.32 -1.09 -2.75
C LYS A 134 6.81 -1.16 -4.18
#